data_AF-A0A3R6W648-F1
#
_entry.id   AF-A0A3R6W648-F1
#
_cell.length_a   1.000
_cell.length_b   1.000
_cell.length_c   1.000
_cell.angle_alpha   90.00
_cell.angle_beta   90.00
_cell.angle_gamma   90.00
#
_symmetry.space_group_name_H-M   'P 1'
#
loop_
_entity.id
_entity.type
_entity.pdbx_description
1 polymer ?
#
loop_
_entity_poly.entity_id
_entity_poly.type
_entity_poly.pdbx_seq_one_letter_code
_entity_poly.pdbx_strand_id
1 'polypeptide(L)'
;MDNTRIVENILCRYDFYVEYLVPFGECLTDLERKGMHVDLPYLAKVERQALDDRAALEEQVRQWVSRYVPEAHRMNLASASQKQQLLFAPFSNPHKNIELPVERLFDVDNIEQVVENPEKQSKPKKKRSIAIRGLGIPPVQFTASGNPAATADALKELAGN
;
A
#
# COMPACT_ATOMS: atom_id res chain seq x y z
N MET A 1 -17.53 -10.39 -36.12
CA MET A 1 -18.82 -10.19 -35.43
C MET A 1 -19.31 -8.81 -35.83
N ASP A 2 -20.43 -8.77 -36.54
CA ASP A 2 -20.95 -7.59 -37.19
C ASP A 2 -21.79 -6.80 -36.17
N ASN A 3 -21.18 -5.81 -35.51
CA ASN A 3 -21.82 -4.99 -34.46
C ASN A 3 -23.05 -4.20 -34.98
N THR A 4 -23.23 -4.14 -36.30
CA THR A 4 -24.31 -3.42 -36.97
C THR A 4 -25.67 -4.10 -36.81
N ARG A 5 -25.72 -5.43 -36.58
CA ARG A 5 -26.97 -6.18 -36.37
C ARG A 5 -27.55 -6.12 -34.96
N ILE A 6 -26.76 -5.67 -33.97
CA ILE A 6 -27.18 -5.66 -32.55
C ILE A 6 -28.14 -4.49 -32.26
N VAL A 7 -28.03 -3.39 -33.01
CA VAL A 7 -28.83 -2.19 -32.80
C VAL A 7 -30.19 -2.21 -33.48
N GLU A 8 -30.45 -3.12 -34.43
CA GLU A 8 -31.70 -3.17 -35.20
C GLU A 8 -32.84 -3.96 -34.53
N ASN A 9 -32.56 -4.81 -33.53
CA ASN A 9 -33.55 -5.73 -32.92
C ASN A 9 -33.87 -5.48 -31.43
N ILE A 10 -33.21 -4.54 -30.77
CA ILE A 10 -33.51 -4.19 -29.37
C ILE A 10 -34.52 -3.04 -29.38
N LEU A 11 -35.80 -3.38 -29.42
CA LEU A 11 -36.88 -2.39 -29.55
C LEU A 11 -37.24 -1.74 -28.20
N CYS A 12 -36.99 -2.42 -27.07
CA CYS A 12 -37.03 -1.77 -25.75
C CYS A 12 -36.16 -2.45 -24.68
N ARG A 13 -36.09 -1.84 -23.48
CA ARG A 13 -35.33 -2.33 -22.31
C ARG A 13 -35.67 -3.78 -21.92
N TYR A 14 -36.89 -4.22 -22.20
CA TYR A 14 -37.32 -5.60 -21.94
C TYR A 14 -36.59 -6.60 -22.84
N ASP A 15 -36.42 -6.28 -24.13
CA ASP A 15 -35.75 -7.17 -25.08
C ASP A 15 -34.28 -7.34 -24.71
N PHE A 16 -33.60 -6.25 -24.30
CA PHE A 16 -32.24 -6.30 -23.78
C PHE A 16 -32.13 -7.17 -22.51
N TYR A 17 -33.09 -7.05 -21.59
CA TYR A 17 -33.12 -7.86 -20.38
C TYR A 17 -33.26 -9.36 -20.70
N VAL A 18 -34.19 -9.71 -21.59
CA VAL A 18 -34.44 -11.10 -21.97
C VAL A 18 -33.30 -11.69 -22.79
N GLU A 19 -32.73 -10.95 -23.73
CA GLU A 19 -31.69 -11.45 -24.64
C GLU A 19 -30.32 -11.56 -23.97
N TYR A 20 -29.97 -10.63 -23.06
CA TYR A 20 -28.63 -10.57 -22.48
C TYR A 20 -28.58 -10.85 -20.98
N LEU A 21 -29.48 -10.26 -20.19
CA LEU A 21 -29.38 -10.36 -18.72
C LEU A 21 -29.88 -11.71 -18.19
N VAL A 22 -30.93 -12.28 -18.78
CA VAL A 22 -31.42 -13.62 -18.39
C VAL A 22 -30.36 -14.70 -18.66
N PRO A 23 -29.80 -14.85 -19.88
CA PRO A 23 -28.78 -15.86 -20.15
C PRO A 23 -27.47 -15.62 -19.39
N PHE A 24 -27.12 -14.34 -19.14
CA PHE A 24 -25.97 -14.02 -18.30
C PHE A 24 -26.19 -14.46 -16.84
N GLY A 25 -27.38 -14.25 -16.29
CA GLY A 25 -27.74 -14.73 -14.95
C GLY A 25 -27.72 -16.26 -14.83
N GLU A 26 -28.19 -16.96 -15.87
CA GLU A 26 -28.09 -18.43 -15.96
C GLU A 26 -26.62 -18.88 -15.99
N CYS A 27 -25.79 -18.22 -16.78
CA CYS A 27 -24.35 -18.49 -16.84
C CYS A 27 -23.65 -18.28 -15.47
N LEU A 28 -24.01 -17.22 -14.74
CA LEU A 28 -23.50 -16.99 -13.40
C LEU A 28 -23.94 -18.09 -12.43
N THR A 29 -25.20 -18.52 -12.50
CA THR A 29 -25.72 -19.61 -11.66
C THR A 29 -25.01 -20.92 -11.94
N ASP A 30 -24.69 -21.20 -13.22
CA ASP A 30 -23.92 -22.38 -13.61
C ASP A 30 -22.47 -22.31 -13.13
N LEU A 31 -21.85 -21.12 -13.16
CA LEU A 31 -20.51 -20.89 -12.60
C LEU A 31 -20.50 -21.08 -11.08
N GLU A 32 -21.49 -20.55 -10.37
CA GLU A 32 -21.64 -20.70 -8.92
C GLU A 32 -21.82 -22.17 -8.53
N ARG A 33 -22.62 -22.93 -9.28
CA ARG A 33 -22.83 -24.36 -9.04
C ARG A 33 -21.57 -25.19 -9.25
N LYS A 34 -20.80 -24.88 -10.29
CA LYS A 34 -19.50 -25.54 -10.55
C LYS A 34 -18.47 -25.16 -9.50
N GLY A 35 -18.48 -23.89 -9.09
CA GLY A 35 -17.48 -23.31 -8.20
C GLY A 35 -16.09 -23.29 -8.83
N MET A 36 -15.11 -22.84 -8.04
CA MET A 36 -13.70 -22.86 -8.39
C MET A 36 -12.96 -23.69 -7.36
N HIS A 37 -12.27 -24.75 -7.81
CA HIS A 37 -11.46 -25.56 -6.91
C HIS A 37 -10.21 -24.80 -6.48
N VAL A 38 -9.93 -24.80 -5.19
CA VAL A 38 -8.75 -24.19 -4.59
C VAL A 38 -8.01 -25.23 -3.77
N ASP A 39 -6.72 -25.44 -4.07
CA ASP A 39 -5.85 -26.33 -3.31
C ASP A 39 -5.43 -25.66 -2.00
N LEU A 40 -6.24 -25.88 -0.96
CA LEU A 40 -5.99 -25.34 0.38
C LEU A 40 -4.64 -25.82 0.98
N PRO A 41 -4.26 -27.11 0.89
CA PRO A 41 -2.95 -27.57 1.35
C PRO A 41 -1.76 -26.86 0.68
N TYR A 42 -1.83 -26.60 -0.62
CA TYR A 42 -0.80 -25.85 -1.33
C TYR A 42 -0.76 -24.39 -0.85
N LEU A 43 -1.91 -23.73 -0.76
CA LEU A 43 -1.99 -22.33 -0.31
C LEU A 43 -1.46 -22.15 1.11
N ALA A 44 -1.74 -23.08 2.04
CA ALA A 44 -1.23 -23.01 3.40
C ALA A 44 0.31 -23.05 3.45
N LYS A 45 0.95 -23.80 2.54
CA LYS A 45 2.42 -23.82 2.42
C LYS A 45 2.96 -22.50 1.88
N VAL A 46 2.33 -21.98 0.82
CA VAL A 46 2.74 -20.72 0.18
C VAL A 46 2.54 -19.54 1.14
N GLU A 47 1.44 -19.51 1.88
CA GLU A 47 1.17 -18.48 2.89
C GLU A 47 2.26 -18.47 3.96
N ARG A 48 2.60 -19.63 4.51
CA ARG A 48 3.68 -19.75 5.50
C ARG A 48 5.01 -19.21 4.95
N GLN A 49 5.38 -19.63 3.75
CA GLN A 49 6.62 -19.16 3.11
C GLN A 49 6.59 -17.63 2.92
N ALA A 50 5.47 -17.08 2.45
CA ALA A 50 5.34 -15.63 2.23
C ALA A 50 5.42 -14.83 3.54
N LEU A 51 4.88 -15.36 4.65
CA LEU A 51 4.97 -14.73 5.96
C LEU A 51 6.41 -14.75 6.50
N ASP A 52 7.11 -15.88 6.35
CA ASP A 52 8.50 -16.03 6.77
C ASP A 52 9.42 -15.10 5.94
N ASP A 53 9.23 -15.05 4.62
CA ASP A 53 9.97 -14.16 3.71
C ASP A 53 9.72 -12.69 4.03
N ARG A 54 8.45 -12.31 4.29
CA ARG A 54 8.10 -10.95 4.69
C ARG A 54 8.82 -10.56 5.98
N ALA A 55 8.81 -11.43 7.00
CA ALA A 55 9.46 -11.15 8.27
C ALA A 55 10.99 -10.97 8.11
N ALA A 56 11.62 -11.84 7.32
CA ALA A 56 13.06 -11.76 7.04
C ALA A 56 13.43 -10.47 6.30
N LEU A 57 12.67 -10.11 5.26
CA LEU A 57 12.91 -8.89 4.47
C LEU A 57 12.63 -7.61 5.28
N GLU A 58 11.56 -7.61 6.08
CA GLU A 58 11.28 -6.47 6.97
C GLU A 58 12.42 -6.24 7.96
N GLU A 59 13.00 -7.30 8.52
CA GLU A 59 14.13 -7.17 9.44
C GLU A 59 15.39 -6.63 8.73
N GLN A 60 15.69 -7.10 7.52
CA GLN A 60 16.79 -6.54 6.72
C GLN A 60 16.61 -5.05 6.45
N VAL A 61 15.38 -4.64 6.10
CA VAL A 61 15.06 -3.23 5.90
C VAL A 61 15.20 -2.46 7.21
N ARG A 62 14.73 -2.97 8.35
CA ARG A 62 14.89 -2.31 9.66
C ARG A 62 16.35 -2.09 10.02
N GLN A 63 17.21 -3.08 9.81
CA GLN A 63 18.66 -2.99 10.03
C GLN A 63 19.34 -1.99 9.09
N TRP A 64 18.83 -1.85 7.87
CA TRP A 64 19.31 -0.82 6.95
C TRP A 64 18.86 0.58 7.41
N VAL A 65 17.57 0.75 7.77
CA VAL A 65 17.02 2.03 8.23
C VAL A 65 17.66 2.49 9.55
N SER A 66 18.06 1.57 10.44
CA SER A 66 18.67 1.92 11.73
C SER A 66 20.00 2.66 11.60
N ARG A 67 20.63 2.65 10.41
CA ARG A 67 21.83 3.45 10.10
C ARG A 67 21.52 4.95 9.99
N TYR A 68 20.27 5.30 9.69
CA TYR A 68 19.83 6.66 9.41
C TYR A 68 18.85 7.19 10.45
N VAL A 69 17.99 6.33 11.00
CA VAL A 69 16.96 6.69 11.98
C VAL A 69 17.24 5.97 13.30
N PRO A 70 17.51 6.70 14.41
CA PRO A 70 17.80 6.09 15.71
C PRO A 70 16.69 5.16 16.24
N GLU A 71 15.43 5.51 16.01
CA GLU A 71 14.25 4.74 16.43
C GLU A 71 13.64 3.90 15.28
N ALA A 72 14.48 3.44 14.32
CA ALA A 72 14.04 2.69 13.14
C ALA A 72 13.18 1.45 13.45
N HIS A 73 13.42 0.79 14.60
CA HIS A 73 12.65 -0.38 15.03
C HIS A 73 11.16 -0.08 15.21
N ARG A 74 10.78 1.19 15.45
CA ARG A 74 9.37 1.64 15.59
C ARG A 74 8.76 2.15 14.30
N MET A 75 9.55 2.26 13.24
CA MET A 75 9.07 2.73 11.94
C MET A 75 8.09 1.70 11.35
N ASN A 76 7.02 2.21 10.76
CA ASN A 76 6.05 1.42 10.01
C ASN A 76 6.45 1.37 8.53
N LEU A 77 7.07 0.26 8.12
CA LEU A 77 7.52 0.03 6.74
C LEU A 77 6.37 -0.06 5.72
N ALA A 78 5.14 -0.37 6.17
CA ALA A 78 3.96 -0.37 5.31
C ALA A 78 3.46 1.06 5.01
N SER A 79 3.84 2.05 5.83
CA SER A 79 3.39 3.43 5.64
C SER A 79 4.08 4.10 4.45
N ALA A 80 3.28 4.47 3.44
CA ALA A 80 3.77 5.21 2.28
C ALA A 80 4.37 6.56 2.67
N SER A 81 3.78 7.28 3.62
CA SER A 81 4.26 8.61 4.04
C SER A 81 5.59 8.54 4.78
N GLN A 82 5.81 7.51 5.61
CA GLN A 82 7.09 7.30 6.29
C GLN A 82 8.19 6.91 5.30
N LYS A 83 7.89 6.05 4.32
CA LYS A 83 8.82 5.73 3.22
C LYS A 83 9.15 6.96 2.37
N GLN A 84 8.15 7.77 2.05
CA GLN A 84 8.33 9.01 1.30
C GLN A 84 9.24 9.99 2.05
N GLN A 85 9.00 10.16 3.35
CA GLN A 85 9.84 11.01 4.19
C GLN A 85 11.28 10.50 4.24
N LEU A 86 11.47 9.20 4.50
CA LEU A 86 12.80 8.60 4.61
C LEU A 86 13.58 8.74 3.31
N LEU A 87 12.98 8.41 2.16
CA LEU A 87 13.71 8.32 0.90
C LEU A 87 13.90 9.70 0.24
N PHE A 88 12.84 10.50 0.15
CA PHE A 88 12.82 11.64 -0.76
C PHE A 88 12.93 12.99 -0.07
N ALA A 89 12.68 13.09 1.24
CA ALA A 89 12.78 14.39 1.91
C ALA A 89 14.26 14.84 2.05
N PRO A 90 14.58 16.13 1.94
CA PRO A 90 13.66 17.23 1.64
C PRO A 90 13.21 17.23 0.17
N PHE A 91 11.93 17.49 -0.06
CA PHE A 91 11.35 17.59 -1.39
C PHE A 91 10.25 18.64 -1.41
N SER A 92 10.22 19.48 -2.43
CA SER A 92 9.15 20.47 -2.61
C SER A 92 8.65 20.44 -4.06
N ASN A 93 7.35 20.41 -4.22
CA ASN A 93 6.68 20.57 -5.51
C ASN A 93 5.76 21.80 -5.45
N PRO A 94 6.23 22.96 -5.93
CA PRO A 94 5.47 24.21 -5.90
C PRO A 94 4.14 24.12 -6.66
N HIS A 95 4.08 23.33 -7.74
CA HIS A 95 2.87 23.22 -8.58
C HIS A 95 1.70 22.53 -7.88
N LYS A 96 1.98 21.70 -6.88
CA LYS A 96 0.99 20.93 -6.12
C LYS A 96 0.93 21.32 -4.64
N ASN A 97 1.67 22.35 -4.23
CA ASN A 97 1.81 22.80 -2.85
C ASN A 97 2.19 21.66 -1.88
N ILE A 98 3.12 20.81 -2.32
CA ILE A 98 3.63 19.69 -1.52
C ILE A 98 5.00 20.05 -1.01
N GLU A 99 5.20 19.90 0.30
CA GLU A 99 6.48 20.08 0.94
C GLU A 99 6.74 18.92 1.92
N LEU A 100 7.88 18.27 1.74
CA LEU A 100 8.45 17.31 2.66
C LEU A 100 9.64 17.99 3.35
N PRO A 101 9.52 18.36 4.63
CA PRO A 101 10.63 18.98 5.37
C PRO A 101 11.76 17.98 5.57
N VAL A 102 12.97 18.44 5.85
CA VAL A 102 14.15 17.57 6.08
C VAL A 102 13.89 16.51 7.16
N GLU A 103 13.18 16.91 8.22
CA GLU A 103 12.79 16.04 9.32
C GLU A 103 11.29 16.22 9.61
N ARG A 104 10.60 15.10 9.86
CA ARG A 104 9.18 15.09 10.21
C ARG A 104 8.91 14.12 11.34
N LEU A 105 8.07 14.54 12.28
CA LEU A 105 7.57 13.70 13.36
C LEU A 105 6.37 12.87 12.88
N PHE A 106 6.36 11.59 13.26
CA PHE A 106 5.24 10.67 13.03
C PHE A 106 4.80 10.03 14.33
N ASP A 107 3.49 9.94 14.54
CA ASP A 107 2.95 9.21 15.67
C ASP A 107 2.94 7.71 15.36
N VAL A 108 3.63 6.94 16.20
CA VAL A 108 3.71 5.47 16.18
C VAL A 108 3.23 4.88 17.49
N ASP A 109 2.85 3.62 17.49
CA ASP A 109 2.33 2.97 18.68
C ASP A 109 3.41 2.77 19.74
N ASN A 110 3.07 3.05 21.00
CA ASN A 110 3.98 2.96 22.14
C ASN A 110 4.00 1.53 22.70
N ILE A 111 4.63 0.62 21.96
CA ILE A 111 4.75 -0.80 22.35
C ILE A 111 5.49 -1.01 23.68
N GLU A 112 6.43 -0.13 24.01
CA GLU A 112 7.28 -0.24 25.22
C GLU A 112 6.66 0.44 26.45
N GLN A 113 5.48 1.06 26.31
CA GLN A 113 4.78 1.75 27.39
C GLN A 113 5.65 2.81 28.10
N VAL A 114 6.51 3.51 27.37
CA VAL A 114 7.40 4.52 27.94
C VAL A 114 6.64 5.83 28.11
N VAL A 115 6.81 6.49 29.26
CA VAL A 115 6.27 7.82 29.53
C VAL A 115 7.23 8.86 28.96
N GLU A 116 6.79 9.59 27.93
CA GLU A 116 7.59 10.65 27.28
C GLU A 116 7.86 11.85 28.20
N ASN A 117 6.94 12.15 29.12
CA ASN A 117 7.03 13.26 30.07
C ASN A 117 6.66 12.82 31.48
N PRO A 118 7.62 12.26 32.26
CA PRO A 118 7.36 11.77 33.61
C PRO A 118 6.88 12.86 34.59
N GLU A 119 7.18 14.14 34.31
CA GLU A 119 6.75 15.27 35.14
C GLU A 119 5.28 15.69 34.94
N LYS A 120 4.68 15.36 33.79
CA LYS A 120 3.31 15.78 33.45
C LYS A 120 2.33 14.61 33.34
N GLN A 121 2.81 13.37 33.22
CA GLN A 121 1.97 12.20 33.01
C GLN A 121 2.47 11.00 33.81
N SER A 122 1.55 10.40 34.57
CA SER A 122 1.81 9.17 35.35
C SER A 122 1.59 7.89 34.54
N LYS A 123 0.91 7.98 33.39
CA LYS A 123 0.61 6.84 32.51
C LYS A 123 1.17 7.05 31.11
N PRO A 124 1.70 5.99 30.46
CA PRO A 124 2.22 6.08 29.11
C PRO A 124 1.08 6.29 28.10
N LYS A 125 1.33 7.16 27.11
CA LYS A 125 0.39 7.37 26.00
C LYS A 125 0.36 6.16 25.09
N LYS A 126 -0.76 5.95 24.40
CA LYS A 126 -0.93 4.92 23.37
C LYS A 126 0.02 5.11 22.18
N LYS A 127 0.37 6.36 21.88
CA LYS A 127 1.26 6.73 20.77
C LYS A 127 2.43 7.56 21.27
N ARG A 128 3.56 7.44 20.57
CA ARG A 128 4.81 8.15 20.75
C ARG A 128 5.22 8.76 19.40
N SER A 129 5.92 9.89 19.40
CA SER A 129 6.41 10.48 18.15
C SER A 129 7.81 9.95 17.82
N ILE A 130 8.04 9.60 16.56
CA ILE A 130 9.38 9.31 16.02
C ILE A 130 9.77 10.37 15.00
N ALA A 131 11.04 10.79 15.02
CA ALA A 131 11.59 11.69 14.03
C ALA A 131 12.19 10.89 12.86
N ILE A 132 11.72 11.16 11.64
CA ILE A 132 12.29 10.58 10.43
C ILE A 132 12.94 11.71 9.63
N ARG A 133 14.26 11.62 9.48
CA ARG A 133 15.06 12.48 8.62
C ARG A 133 15.19 11.84 7.24
N GLY A 134 14.97 12.64 6.19
CA GLY A 134 15.04 12.14 4.81
C GLY A 134 16.45 12.10 4.23
N LEU A 135 16.62 11.24 3.23
CA LEU A 135 17.87 11.00 2.50
C LEU A 135 18.07 11.91 1.28
N GLY A 136 17.02 12.60 0.81
CA GLY A 136 17.07 13.52 -0.32
C GLY A 136 17.26 12.85 -1.68
N ILE A 137 16.87 11.58 -1.81
CA ILE A 137 16.98 10.86 -3.08
C ILE A 137 15.99 11.50 -4.08
N PRO A 138 16.38 11.76 -5.35
CA PRO A 138 15.46 12.31 -6.33
C PRO A 138 14.39 11.26 -6.70
N PRO A 139 13.09 11.61 -6.68
CA PRO A 139 12.03 10.69 -7.04
C PRO A 139 11.98 10.42 -8.55
N VAL A 140 11.79 9.15 -8.91
CA VAL A 140 11.68 8.73 -10.32
C VAL A 140 10.24 8.83 -10.82
N GLN A 141 9.28 8.54 -9.94
CA GLN A 141 7.86 8.56 -10.25
C GLN A 141 7.08 9.38 -9.22
N PHE A 142 5.92 9.89 -9.63
CA PHE A 142 5.01 10.67 -8.78
C PHE A 142 3.62 10.04 -8.75
N THR A 143 2.97 10.15 -7.59
CA THR A 143 1.55 9.81 -7.44
C THR A 143 0.67 10.83 -8.19
N ALA A 144 -0.60 10.49 -8.46
CA ALA A 144 -1.55 11.42 -9.09
C ALA A 144 -1.71 12.75 -8.32
N SER A 145 -1.52 12.72 -7.00
CA SER A 145 -1.54 13.90 -6.13
C SER A 145 -0.26 14.74 -6.21
N GLY A 146 0.84 14.21 -6.76
CA GLY A 146 2.11 14.92 -6.94
C GLY A 146 3.18 14.60 -5.89
N ASN A 147 2.91 13.70 -4.93
CA ASN A 147 3.91 13.23 -3.98
C ASN A 147 4.86 12.22 -4.66
N PRO A 148 6.14 12.16 -4.25
CA PRO A 148 7.05 11.08 -4.63
C PRO A 148 6.41 9.70 -4.47
N ALA A 149 6.47 8.84 -5.49
CA ALA A 149 5.90 7.51 -5.39
C ALA A 149 6.83 6.57 -4.59
N ALA A 150 6.28 5.89 -3.59
CA ALA A 150 6.96 4.85 -2.80
C ALA A 150 6.31 3.46 -3.01
N THR A 151 5.82 3.22 -4.23
CA THR A 151 5.24 1.96 -4.69
C THR A 151 6.35 0.96 -5.05
N ALA A 152 6.01 -0.33 -5.14
CA ALA A 152 6.99 -1.36 -5.48
C ALA A 152 7.68 -1.08 -6.83
N ASP A 153 6.93 -0.66 -7.84
CA ASP A 153 7.47 -0.38 -9.17
C ASP A 153 8.41 0.83 -9.17
N ALA A 154 8.03 1.92 -8.49
CA ALA A 154 8.88 3.10 -8.34
C ALA A 154 10.18 2.78 -7.58
N LEU A 155 10.12 1.91 -6.58
CA LEU A 155 11.30 1.49 -5.82
C LEU A 155 12.22 0.55 -6.60
N LYS A 156 11.67 -0.31 -7.48
CA LYS A 156 12.46 -1.17 -8.38
C LYS A 156 13.25 -0.31 -9.37
N GLU A 157 12.59 0.66 -9.99
CA GLU A 157 13.23 1.58 -10.93
C GLU A 157 14.30 2.42 -10.22
N LEU A 158 14.01 2.90 -9.01
CA LEU A 158 14.99 3.62 -8.18
C LEU A 158 16.21 2.76 -7.82
N ALA A 159 16.04 1.44 -7.66
CA ALA A 159 17.11 0.50 -7.39
C ALA A 159 17.92 0.09 -8.64
N GLY A 160 17.50 0.52 -9.84
CA GLY A 160 18.19 0.22 -11.10
C GLY A 160 17.88 -1.15 -11.70
N ASN A 161 16.72 -1.73 -11.37
CA ASN A 161 16.21 -2.98 -11.97
C ASN A 161 15.19 -2.71 -13.10
#